data_AF-A0A2N1U6X8-F1
#
_entry.id   AF-A0A2N1U6X8-F1
#
_cell.length_a   1.000
_cell.length_b   1.000
_cell.length_c   1.000
_cell.angle_alpha   90.00
_cell.angle_beta   90.00
_cell.angle_gamma   90.00
#
_symmetry.space_group_name_H-M   'P 1'
#
loop_
_entity.id
_entity.type
_entity.pdbx_description
1 polymer ?
#
loop_
_entity_poly.entity_id
_entity_poly.type
_entity_poly.pdbx_seq_one_letter_code
_entity_poly.pdbx_strand_id
1 'polypeptide(L)'
;MFSICPRCDNGKLDRTGKCTQCGYTLRNKCNECGHYNIPSARFCGGCGKAMTLRLTIQQAINQHLSFLQKIRIRKFAAGAAFGGMLALFAFGSMGMRADEDLLPPVSLIEEQCSQASAEFCQPFSLSFEADLKELRRTIDPHRKAGLADLTRVVDLLIRHLRPVAINAGAQRLPAESAGSYSKALHNFSTSKSMTRGSTAVILFHFLSDLLDFQYRDFSQEGRYSDIPRFHFLTVPANALSSLGVKIARDEEVFGINDNLTVGQLFEYARDVMVVAETSFEVKNEDRNLSMK
;
A
#
# COMPACT_ATOMS: atom_id res chain seq x y z
N MET A 1 7.08 28.58 -35.85
CA MET A 1 8.11 29.23 -34.98
C MET A 1 7.51 30.55 -34.51
N PHE A 2 6.89 30.57 -33.33
CA PHE A 2 6.28 31.78 -32.79
C PHE A 2 7.29 32.44 -31.85
N SER A 3 7.94 33.51 -32.31
CA SER A 3 8.94 34.26 -31.53
C SER A 3 8.34 35.45 -30.77
N ILE A 4 7.05 35.74 -30.97
CA ILE A 4 6.40 36.95 -30.47
C ILE A 4 5.41 36.60 -29.35
N CYS A 5 5.52 37.31 -28.24
CA CYS A 5 4.63 37.20 -27.09
C CYS A 5 3.24 37.76 -27.42
N PRO A 6 2.15 36.97 -27.28
CA PRO A 6 0.78 37.40 -27.62
C PRO A 6 0.21 38.47 -26.68
N ARG A 7 0.91 38.80 -25.59
CA ARG A 7 0.48 39.83 -24.63
C ARG A 7 1.13 41.18 -24.92
N CYS A 8 2.32 41.16 -25.51
CA CYS A 8 3.20 42.33 -25.54
C CYS A 8 3.51 42.74 -26.98
N ASP A 9 3.10 41.93 -27.98
CA ASP A 9 3.24 42.05 -29.44
C ASP A 9 4.66 42.31 -29.99
N ASN A 10 5.60 42.66 -29.13
CA ASN A 10 7.01 42.94 -29.42
C ASN A 10 7.97 42.13 -28.53
N GLY A 11 7.43 41.40 -27.53
CA GLY A 11 8.24 40.62 -26.59
C GLY A 11 8.74 39.31 -27.20
N LYS A 12 10.02 38.99 -27.01
CA LYS A 12 10.58 37.69 -27.41
C LYS A 12 10.33 36.63 -26.34
N LEU A 13 9.91 35.44 -26.76
CA LEU A 13 9.81 34.27 -25.89
C LEU A 13 11.19 33.61 -25.77
N ASP A 14 11.59 33.24 -24.55
CA ASP A 14 12.77 32.43 -24.30
C ASP A 14 12.55 30.96 -24.70
N ARG A 15 13.59 30.11 -24.54
CA ARG A 15 13.50 28.67 -24.84
C ARG A 15 12.46 27.92 -23.99
N THR A 16 12.01 28.51 -22.88
CA THR A 16 10.99 27.94 -21.99
C THR A 16 9.57 28.42 -22.34
N GLY A 17 9.43 29.28 -23.34
CA GLY A 17 8.16 29.89 -23.72
C GLY A 17 7.74 31.03 -22.80
N LYS A 18 8.65 31.61 -22.01
CA LYS A 18 8.39 32.77 -21.15
C LYS A 18 8.83 34.06 -21.85
N CYS A 19 7.99 35.07 -21.85
CA CYS A 19 8.31 36.38 -22.42
C CYS A 19 9.33 37.08 -21.52
N THR A 20 10.44 37.51 -22.10
CA THR A 20 11.51 38.22 -21.37
C THR A 20 11.12 39.62 -20.92
N GLN A 21 10.16 40.26 -21.59
CA GLN A 21 9.69 41.61 -21.24
C GLN A 21 8.60 41.63 -20.17
N CYS A 22 7.58 40.76 -20.31
CA CYS A 22 6.37 40.85 -19.48
C CYS A 22 6.08 39.58 -18.65
N GLY A 23 6.99 38.60 -18.66
CA GLY A 23 6.91 37.39 -17.84
C GLY A 23 5.81 36.40 -18.24
N TYR A 24 5.04 36.68 -19.30
CA TYR A 24 3.98 35.80 -19.80
C TYR A 24 4.55 34.43 -20.18
N THR A 25 4.04 33.35 -19.60
CA THR A 25 4.43 31.99 -19.97
C THR A 25 3.41 31.43 -20.94
N LEU A 26 3.86 31.05 -22.14
CA LEU A 26 3.04 30.39 -23.15
C LEU A 26 2.36 29.19 -22.52
N ARG A 27 1.05 29.01 -22.73
CA ARG A 27 0.31 27.88 -22.18
C ARG A 27 -0.18 26.96 -23.29
N ASN A 28 -0.04 25.66 -23.08
CA ASN A 28 -0.56 24.64 -23.97
C ASN A 28 -2.00 24.31 -23.58
N LYS A 29 -2.92 24.44 -24.52
CA LYS A 29 -4.32 24.06 -24.33
C LYS A 29 -4.42 22.53 -24.30
N CYS A 30 -5.12 21.98 -23.33
CA CYS A 30 -5.43 20.55 -23.28
C CYS A 30 -6.43 20.20 -24.38
N ASN A 31 -6.15 19.15 -25.16
CA ASN A 31 -6.99 18.72 -26.27
C ASN A 31 -8.36 18.16 -25.81
N GLU A 32 -8.48 17.72 -24.57
CA GLU A 32 -9.75 17.17 -24.05
C GLU A 32 -10.62 18.22 -23.37
N CYS A 33 -10.07 18.90 -22.35
CA CYS A 33 -10.86 19.80 -21.50
C CYS A 33 -10.66 21.28 -21.82
N GLY A 34 -9.75 21.60 -22.75
CA GLY A 34 -9.44 22.99 -23.10
C GLY A 34 -8.66 23.79 -22.05
N HIS A 35 -8.26 23.18 -20.92
CA HIS A 35 -7.51 23.86 -19.88
C HIS A 35 -6.09 24.27 -20.35
N TYR A 36 -5.63 25.45 -19.95
CA TYR A 36 -4.32 26.00 -20.34
C TYR A 36 -3.24 25.62 -19.32
N ASN A 37 -2.31 24.76 -19.73
CA ASN A 37 -1.24 24.22 -18.88
C ASN A 37 0.11 24.89 -19.19
N ILE A 38 1.03 24.88 -18.23
CA ILE A 38 2.43 25.24 -18.49
C ILE A 38 3.07 24.24 -19.47
N PRO A 39 4.00 24.65 -20.34
CA PRO A 39 4.56 23.77 -21.38
C PRO A 39 5.28 22.54 -20.83
N SER A 40 5.82 22.64 -19.61
CA SER A 40 6.50 21.55 -18.90
C SER A 40 5.56 20.60 -18.14
N ALA A 41 4.25 20.84 -18.16
CA ALA A 41 3.28 20.01 -17.45
C ALA A 41 3.20 18.60 -18.07
N ARG A 42 3.45 17.57 -17.25
CA ARG A 42 3.31 16.16 -17.67
C ARG A 42 1.84 15.73 -17.78
N PHE A 43 0.99 16.33 -16.94
CA PHE A 43 -0.44 16.06 -16.85
C PHE A 43 -1.21 17.38 -16.90
N CYS A 44 -2.44 17.33 -17.40
CA CYS A 44 -3.33 18.49 -17.42
C CYS A 44 -3.81 18.80 -16.00
N GLY A 45 -3.65 20.05 -15.55
CA GLY A 45 -4.15 20.51 -14.25
C GLY A 45 -5.69 20.59 -14.15
N GLY A 46 -6.40 20.57 -15.29
CA GLY A 46 -7.86 20.56 -15.34
C GLY A 46 -8.47 19.14 -15.25
N CYS A 47 -8.09 18.25 -16.16
CA CYS A 47 -8.69 16.91 -16.26
C CYS A 47 -7.75 15.74 -15.91
N GLY A 48 -6.49 16.01 -15.53
CA GLY A 48 -5.50 14.97 -15.19
C GLY A 48 -4.95 14.17 -16.38
N LYS A 49 -5.40 14.41 -17.62
CA LYS A 49 -4.91 13.66 -18.79
C LYS A 49 -3.44 13.94 -19.08
N ALA A 50 -2.71 12.90 -19.48
CA ALA A 50 -1.36 13.01 -19.98
C ALA A 50 -1.23 13.99 -21.16
N MET A 51 -0.25 14.90 -21.08
CA MET A 51 0.01 15.91 -22.12
C MET A 51 1.04 15.46 -23.16
N THR A 52 1.78 14.37 -22.91
CA THR A 52 2.77 13.81 -23.85
C THR A 52 2.30 12.47 -24.41
N LEU A 53 2.57 12.22 -25.70
CA LEU A 53 2.14 11.01 -26.40
C LEU A 53 2.57 9.71 -25.68
N ARG A 54 3.81 9.67 -25.16
CA ARG A 54 4.32 8.53 -24.37
C ARG A 54 3.46 8.28 -23.12
N LEU A 55 3.09 9.33 -22.39
CA LEU A 55 2.26 9.21 -21.21
C LEU A 55 0.81 8.88 -21.57
N THR A 56 0.29 9.37 -22.69
CA THR A 56 -1.06 9.03 -23.18
C THR A 56 -1.16 7.56 -23.53
N ILE A 57 -0.17 7.01 -24.24
CA ILE A 57 -0.09 5.57 -24.54
C ILE A 57 0.01 4.77 -23.25
N GLN A 58 0.89 5.18 -22.32
CA GLN A 58 1.03 4.50 -21.03
C GLN A 58 -0.28 4.54 -20.22
N GLN A 59 -0.99 5.67 -20.22
CA GLN A 59 -2.27 5.82 -19.54
C GLN A 59 -3.35 4.95 -20.20
N ALA A 60 -3.41 4.90 -21.54
CA ALA A 60 -4.33 4.03 -22.27
C ALA A 60 -4.06 2.54 -22.00
N ILE A 61 -2.79 2.12 -22.02
CA ILE A 61 -2.39 0.74 -21.69
C ILE A 61 -2.78 0.42 -20.24
N ASN A 62 -2.51 1.33 -19.29
CA ASN A 62 -2.89 1.13 -17.89
C ASN A 62 -4.40 1.12 -17.66
N GLN A 63 -5.19 1.81 -18.49
CA GLN A 63 -6.67 1.78 -18.41
C GLN A 63 -7.24 0.49 -18.99
N HIS A 64 -6.64 -0.07 -20.04
CA HIS A 64 -7.13 -1.28 -20.70
C HIS A 64 -6.65 -2.58 -20.05
N LEU A 65 -5.50 -2.57 -19.37
CA LEU A 65 -5.06 -3.71 -18.58
C LEU A 65 -5.82 -3.70 -17.25
N SER A 66 -6.87 -4.51 -17.15
CA SER A 66 -7.58 -4.72 -15.89
C SER A 66 -6.59 -5.07 -14.78
N PHE A 67 -6.78 -4.54 -13.58
CA PHE A 67 -5.94 -4.83 -12.42
C PHE A 67 -5.77 -6.34 -12.19
N LEU A 68 -6.84 -7.11 -12.46
CA LEU A 68 -6.83 -8.56 -12.46
C LEU A 68 -5.89 -9.16 -13.52
N GLN A 69 -5.84 -8.63 -14.74
CA GLN A 69 -4.84 -9.03 -15.73
C GLN A 69 -3.44 -8.64 -15.31
N LYS A 70 -3.24 -7.50 -14.63
CA LYS A 70 -1.90 -7.08 -14.18
C LYS A 70 -1.38 -7.96 -13.03
N ILE A 71 -2.25 -8.33 -12.09
CA ILE A 71 -1.95 -9.33 -11.05
C ILE A 71 -1.75 -10.70 -11.70
N ARG A 72 -2.62 -11.13 -12.62
CA ARG A 72 -2.46 -12.40 -13.33
C ARG A 72 -1.19 -12.44 -14.16
N ILE A 73 -0.80 -11.35 -14.83
CA ILE A 73 0.47 -11.26 -15.57
C ILE A 73 1.66 -11.26 -14.62
N ARG A 74 1.59 -10.59 -13.46
CA ARG A 74 2.67 -10.68 -12.45
C ARG A 74 2.77 -12.07 -11.83
N LYS A 75 1.64 -12.68 -11.46
CA LYS A 75 1.57 -14.05 -10.94
C LYS A 75 1.96 -15.08 -12.01
N PHE A 76 1.61 -14.84 -13.26
CA PHE A 76 2.00 -15.67 -14.41
C PHE A 76 3.47 -15.47 -14.75
N ALA A 77 4.02 -14.25 -14.69
CA ALA A 77 5.43 -14.00 -14.92
C ALA A 77 6.29 -14.59 -13.79
N ALA A 78 5.87 -14.43 -12.54
CA ALA A 78 6.49 -15.09 -11.40
C ALA A 78 6.36 -16.62 -11.51
N GLY A 79 5.17 -17.12 -11.84
CA GLY A 79 4.90 -18.54 -12.05
C GLY A 79 5.57 -19.14 -13.28
N ALA A 80 5.83 -18.38 -14.33
CA ALA A 80 6.54 -18.81 -15.54
C ALA A 80 8.06 -18.71 -15.36
N ALA A 81 8.56 -17.74 -14.60
CA ALA A 81 9.95 -17.71 -14.18
C ALA A 81 10.24 -18.87 -13.23
N PHE A 82 9.38 -19.09 -12.23
CA PHE A 82 9.47 -20.21 -11.32
C PHE A 82 9.22 -21.56 -12.01
N GLY A 83 8.21 -21.64 -12.88
CA GLY A 83 7.89 -22.81 -13.68
C GLY A 83 8.96 -23.12 -14.73
N GLY A 84 9.59 -22.10 -15.32
CA GLY A 84 10.74 -22.25 -16.22
C GLY A 84 11.99 -22.69 -15.46
N MET A 85 12.20 -22.19 -14.24
CA MET A 85 13.25 -22.65 -13.34
C MET A 85 12.99 -24.10 -12.93
N LEU A 86 11.77 -24.45 -12.50
CA LEU A 86 11.35 -25.82 -12.21
C LEU A 86 11.43 -26.72 -13.43
N ALA A 87 11.12 -26.26 -14.64
CA ALA A 87 11.27 -27.04 -15.86
C ALA A 87 12.76 -27.28 -16.17
N LEU A 88 13.63 -26.29 -15.98
CA LEU A 88 15.08 -26.48 -16.07
C LEU A 88 15.59 -27.48 -15.02
N PHE A 89 15.03 -27.47 -13.81
CA PHE A 89 15.33 -28.49 -12.79
C PHE A 89 14.75 -29.86 -13.16
N ALA A 90 13.49 -29.95 -13.59
CA ALA A 90 12.79 -31.21 -13.88
C ALA A 90 13.39 -31.90 -15.13
N PHE A 91 13.63 -31.16 -16.21
CA PHE A 91 14.29 -31.69 -17.41
C PHE A 91 15.82 -31.80 -17.24
N GLY A 92 16.41 -31.07 -16.30
CA GLY A 92 17.84 -31.17 -15.97
C GLY A 92 18.20 -32.28 -14.99
N SER A 93 17.23 -32.86 -14.25
CA SER A 93 17.53 -33.81 -13.17
C SER A 93 16.77 -35.14 -13.20
N MET A 94 15.89 -35.41 -14.17
CA MET A 94 15.23 -36.72 -14.27
C MET A 94 15.25 -37.31 -15.69
N GLY A 95 16.33 -38.03 -15.98
CA GLY A 95 16.13 -39.39 -16.44
C GLY A 95 15.73 -40.22 -15.23
N MET A 96 14.44 -40.60 -15.14
CA MET A 96 13.93 -41.85 -14.54
C MET A 96 12.40 -41.82 -14.51
N ARG A 97 11.82 -42.94 -14.95
CA ARG A 97 10.38 -43.23 -15.10
C ARG A 97 9.66 -43.34 -13.76
N ALA A 98 8.38 -43.01 -13.68
CA ALA A 98 7.27 -43.95 -13.93
C ALA A 98 5.91 -43.26 -13.77
N ASP A 99 4.94 -43.77 -14.53
CA ASP A 99 3.51 -43.45 -14.54
C ASP A 99 2.88 -43.51 -13.15
N GLU A 100 1.95 -42.59 -12.86
CA GLU A 100 0.63 -42.95 -12.34
C GLU A 100 -0.36 -41.78 -12.45
N ASP A 101 -1.54 -42.11 -12.99
CA ASP A 101 -2.69 -41.25 -13.23
C ASP A 101 -3.23 -40.62 -11.93
N LEU A 102 -3.24 -39.29 -11.82
CA LEU A 102 -3.96 -38.59 -10.77
C LEU A 102 -4.81 -37.43 -11.30
N LEU A 103 -6.10 -37.55 -11.03
CA LEU A 103 -7.20 -36.63 -11.32
C LEU A 103 -6.98 -35.22 -10.72
N PRO A 104 -7.54 -34.16 -11.35
CA PRO A 104 -7.31 -32.78 -10.95
C PRO A 104 -8.05 -32.44 -9.64
N PRO A 105 -7.39 -31.87 -8.61
CA PRO A 105 -8.07 -31.44 -7.41
C PRO A 105 -8.86 -30.15 -7.68
N VAL A 106 -10.17 -30.27 -7.51
CA VAL A 106 -11.12 -29.15 -7.47
C VAL A 106 -10.87 -28.35 -6.20
N SER A 107 -10.62 -27.05 -6.38
CA SER A 107 -10.71 -25.92 -5.45
C SER A 107 -11.20 -26.21 -4.02
N LEU A 108 -10.23 -26.34 -3.09
CA LEU A 108 -10.42 -26.30 -1.63
C LEU A 108 -9.56 -25.21 -0.96
N ILE A 109 -9.37 -24.06 -1.61
CA ILE A 109 -8.47 -22.99 -1.09
C ILE A 109 -9.24 -21.82 -0.44
N GLU A 110 -10.55 -21.71 -0.59
CA GLU A 110 -11.28 -20.52 -0.08
C GLU A 110 -11.92 -20.67 1.31
N GLU A 111 -11.97 -21.85 1.92
CA GLU A 111 -12.66 -22.07 3.20
C GLU A 111 -11.76 -22.21 4.45
N GLN A 112 -10.44 -22.11 4.32
CA GLN A 112 -9.49 -22.24 5.45
C GLN A 112 -8.97 -20.92 6.04
N CYS A 113 -9.57 -19.77 5.71
CA CYS A 113 -9.22 -18.48 6.32
C CYS A 113 -10.09 -18.10 7.54
N SER A 114 -10.76 -19.11 8.11
CA SER A 114 -11.54 -19.03 9.35
C SER A 114 -10.60 -19.11 10.56
N GLN A 115 -10.08 -17.95 10.99
CA GLN A 115 -9.59 -17.69 12.35
C GLN A 115 -8.74 -18.78 13.01
N ALA A 116 -7.89 -19.50 12.24
CA ALA A 116 -6.75 -20.15 12.83
C ALA A 116 -5.95 -19.03 13.47
N SER A 117 -5.92 -18.97 14.80
CA SER A 117 -5.11 -17.99 15.51
C SER A 117 -3.69 -18.31 15.11
N ALA A 118 -3.15 -17.57 14.14
CA ALA A 118 -1.79 -17.79 13.69
C ALA A 118 -0.92 -17.74 14.94
N GLU A 119 -0.31 -18.89 15.25
CA GLU A 119 0.66 -18.98 16.33
C GLU A 119 1.91 -18.30 15.82
N PHE A 120 2.45 -17.39 16.63
CA PHE A 120 3.68 -16.70 16.29
C PHE A 120 4.85 -17.68 16.45
N CYS A 121 5.69 -17.76 15.43
CA CYS A 121 6.86 -18.65 15.40
C CYS A 121 8.16 -17.86 15.66
N GLN A 122 8.21 -16.60 15.23
CA GLN A 122 9.41 -15.78 15.34
C GLN A 122 9.60 -15.21 16.76
N PRO A 123 10.85 -15.14 17.27
CA PRO A 123 11.13 -14.63 18.61
C PRO A 123 10.61 -13.21 18.87
N PHE A 124 10.69 -12.32 17.86
CA PHE A 124 10.21 -10.95 18.00
C PHE A 124 8.67 -10.89 18.10
N SER A 125 7.96 -11.73 17.37
CA SER A 125 6.50 -11.82 17.43
C SER A 125 6.01 -12.40 18.77
N LEU A 126 6.70 -13.42 19.28
CA LEU A 126 6.44 -13.98 20.62
C LEU A 126 6.66 -12.94 21.73
N SER A 127 7.73 -12.16 21.62
CA SER A 127 8.03 -11.06 22.54
C SER A 127 6.95 -9.96 22.49
N PHE A 128 6.54 -9.58 21.28
CA PHE A 128 5.42 -8.66 21.07
C PHE A 128 4.12 -9.15 21.70
N GLU A 129 3.77 -10.43 21.52
CA GLU A 129 2.55 -11.02 22.08
C GLU A 129 2.56 -11.02 23.62
N ALA A 130 3.73 -11.25 24.23
CA ALA A 130 3.88 -11.14 25.68
C ALA A 130 3.60 -9.71 26.18
N ASP A 131 4.19 -8.70 25.52
CA ASP A 131 3.95 -7.29 25.85
C ASP A 131 2.49 -6.88 25.60
N LEU A 132 1.88 -7.35 24.51
CA LEU A 132 0.48 -7.08 24.17
C LEU A 132 -0.47 -7.70 25.20
N LYS A 133 -0.17 -8.91 25.69
CA LYS A 133 -0.92 -9.55 26.79
C LYS A 133 -0.83 -8.74 28.07
N GLU A 134 0.31 -8.14 28.38
CA GLU A 134 0.45 -7.26 29.54
C GLU A 134 -0.36 -5.96 29.38
N LEU A 135 -0.38 -5.38 28.17
CA LEU A 135 -1.28 -4.26 27.88
C LEU A 135 -2.76 -4.64 28.07
N ARG A 136 -3.17 -5.82 27.62
CA ARG A 136 -4.55 -6.34 27.79
C ARG A 136 -4.96 -6.50 29.26
N ARG A 137 -4.02 -6.77 30.17
CA ARG A 137 -4.30 -6.86 31.61
C ARG A 137 -4.50 -5.50 32.26
N THR A 138 -3.82 -4.48 31.75
CA THR A 138 -3.80 -3.14 32.36
C THR A 138 -4.90 -2.22 31.82
N ILE A 139 -5.51 -2.56 30.68
CA ILE A 139 -6.49 -1.71 30.00
C ILE A 139 -7.75 -2.52 29.69
N ASP A 140 -8.92 -2.01 30.10
CA ASP A 140 -10.21 -2.59 29.73
C ASP A 140 -10.34 -2.70 28.19
N PRO A 141 -10.50 -3.91 27.61
CA PRO A 141 -10.61 -4.09 26.18
C PRO A 141 -11.94 -3.61 25.59
N HIS A 142 -12.99 -3.46 26.40
CA HIS A 142 -14.32 -3.08 25.92
C HIS A 142 -14.53 -1.56 25.87
N ARG A 143 -13.70 -0.79 26.58
CA ARG A 143 -13.81 0.67 26.51
C ARG A 143 -13.46 1.19 25.12
N LYS A 144 -14.02 2.35 24.82
CA LYS A 144 -13.73 3.10 23.60
C LYS A 144 -12.25 3.53 23.58
N ALA A 145 -11.59 3.27 22.45
CA ALA A 145 -10.19 3.62 22.24
C ALA A 145 -10.02 5.12 21.95
N GLY A 146 -9.02 5.71 22.59
CA GLY A 146 -8.55 7.08 22.33
C GLY A 146 -7.27 7.12 21.51
N LEU A 147 -6.79 8.35 21.25
CA LEU A 147 -5.51 8.56 20.57
C LEU A 147 -4.33 7.97 21.35
N ALA A 148 -4.33 8.11 22.68
CA ALA A 148 -3.27 7.57 23.53
C ALA A 148 -3.14 6.03 23.40
N ASP A 149 -4.26 5.33 23.22
CA ASP A 149 -4.28 3.87 23.05
C ASP A 149 -3.65 3.47 21.72
N LEU A 150 -4.06 4.14 20.65
CA LEU A 150 -3.48 3.91 19.33
C LEU A 150 -1.98 4.21 19.31
N THR A 151 -1.56 5.33 19.90
CA THR A 151 -0.14 5.70 20.02
C THR A 151 0.63 4.61 20.76
N ARG A 152 0.13 4.13 21.90
CA ARG A 152 0.76 3.08 22.70
C ARG A 152 0.89 1.76 21.93
N VAL A 153 -0.14 1.38 21.17
CA VAL A 153 -0.13 0.17 20.33
C VAL A 153 0.86 0.30 19.17
N VAL A 154 0.90 1.45 18.49
CA VAL A 154 1.83 1.67 17.38
C VAL A 154 3.27 1.79 17.87
N ASP A 155 3.52 2.40 19.03
CA ASP A 155 4.85 2.41 19.66
C ASP A 155 5.31 0.99 20.02
N LEU A 156 4.39 0.12 20.47
CA LEU A 156 4.70 -1.28 20.71
C LEU A 156 5.10 -1.99 19.40
N LEU A 157 4.34 -1.78 18.32
CA LEU A 157 4.69 -2.32 17.00
C LEU A 157 6.06 -1.82 16.53
N ILE A 158 6.34 -0.51 16.63
CA ILE A 158 7.63 0.08 16.26
C ILE A 158 8.77 -0.57 17.04
N ARG A 159 8.62 -0.72 18.36
CA ARG A 159 9.64 -1.31 19.24
C ARG A 159 10.08 -2.69 18.78
N HIS A 160 9.12 -3.54 18.38
CA HIS A 160 9.38 -4.92 17.99
C HIS A 160 9.77 -5.06 16.51
N LEU A 161 9.20 -4.25 15.62
CA LEU A 161 9.37 -4.42 14.17
C LEU A 161 10.50 -3.57 13.58
N ARG A 162 10.86 -2.44 14.19
CA ARG A 162 11.96 -1.60 13.69
C ARG A 162 13.31 -2.32 13.71
N PRO A 163 13.74 -3.01 14.79
CA PRO A 163 15.01 -3.75 14.78
C PRO A 163 15.03 -4.85 13.72
N VAL A 164 13.91 -5.54 13.52
CA VAL A 164 13.75 -6.57 12.49
C VAL A 164 13.91 -5.97 11.10
N ALA A 165 13.27 -4.83 10.82
CA ALA A 165 13.42 -4.12 9.55
C ALA A 165 14.86 -3.67 9.27
N ILE A 166 15.58 -3.19 10.29
CA ILE A 166 17.01 -2.83 10.19
C ILE A 166 17.85 -4.06 9.82
N ASN A 167 17.66 -5.17 10.53
CA ASN A 167 18.40 -6.42 10.27
C ASN A 167 18.08 -7.00 8.88
N ALA A 168 16.84 -6.83 8.43
CA ALA A 168 16.39 -7.19 7.09
C ALA A 168 16.90 -6.24 5.99
N GLY A 169 17.62 -5.16 6.33
CA GLY A 169 18.15 -4.19 5.38
C GLY A 169 17.06 -3.40 4.64
N ALA A 170 15.94 -3.11 5.32
CA ALA A 170 14.87 -2.31 4.74
C ALA A 170 15.38 -0.89 4.39
N GLN A 171 15.03 -0.40 3.20
CA GLN A 171 15.44 0.95 2.74
C GLN A 171 14.71 2.05 3.50
N ARG A 172 13.46 1.79 3.86
CA ARG A 172 12.63 2.62 4.73
C ARG A 172 12.48 1.94 6.06
N LEU A 173 12.49 2.74 7.10
CA LEU A 173 12.26 2.30 8.47
C LEU A 173 10.99 2.98 8.97
N PRO A 174 10.20 2.31 9.82
CA PRO A 174 9.14 2.98 10.57
C PRO A 174 9.68 4.24 11.27
N ALA A 175 8.81 5.12 11.75
CA ALA A 175 9.22 6.24 12.58
C ALA A 175 9.80 5.76 13.93
N GLU A 176 10.47 6.65 14.67
CA GLU A 176 10.95 6.33 16.03
C GLU A 176 9.81 6.28 17.06
N SER A 177 8.68 6.93 16.76
CA SER A 177 7.48 6.88 17.58
C SER A 177 6.21 7.09 16.75
N ALA A 178 5.09 6.66 17.30
CA ALA A 178 3.76 6.84 16.75
C ALA A 178 3.37 8.32 16.60
N GLY A 179 3.97 9.22 17.40
CA GLY A 179 3.77 10.67 17.31
C GLY A 179 4.14 11.26 15.93
N SER A 180 5.05 10.63 15.20
CA SER A 180 5.38 11.02 13.83
C SER A 180 4.25 10.70 12.86
N TYR A 181 3.53 9.59 13.07
CA TYR A 181 2.36 9.21 12.26
C TYR A 181 1.12 10.02 12.60
N SER A 182 0.96 10.47 13.85
CA SER A 182 -0.15 11.37 14.19
C SER A 182 -0.05 12.72 13.49
N LYS A 183 1.13 13.14 13.01
CA LYS A 183 1.24 14.33 12.15
C LYS A 183 0.55 14.12 10.79
N ALA A 184 0.50 12.90 10.28
CA ALA A 184 -0.32 12.59 9.09
C ALA A 184 -1.82 12.79 9.36
N LEU A 185 -2.23 12.76 10.63
CA LEU A 185 -3.57 13.10 11.07
C LEU A 185 -3.79 14.59 11.34
N HIS A 186 -2.91 15.51 10.95
CA HIS A 186 -3.10 16.96 11.24
C HIS A 186 -4.43 17.55 10.75
N ASN A 187 -5.12 16.88 9.82
CA ASN A 187 -6.47 17.26 9.37
C ASN A 187 -7.61 16.68 10.24
N PHE A 188 -7.31 15.82 11.20
CA PHE A 188 -8.27 15.24 12.13
C PHE A 188 -8.23 16.02 13.44
N SER A 189 -9.41 16.43 13.89
CA SER A 189 -9.59 17.20 15.12
C SER A 189 -9.03 16.42 16.32
N THR A 190 -8.07 17.03 17.02
CA THR A 190 -7.44 16.48 18.24
C THR A 190 -8.43 16.21 19.38
N SER A 191 -9.63 16.78 19.33
CA SER A 191 -10.70 16.59 20.32
C SER A 191 -11.67 15.46 19.98
N LYS A 192 -11.55 14.82 18.81
CA LYS A 192 -12.45 13.72 18.42
C LYS A 192 -11.88 12.38 18.86
N SER A 193 -12.79 11.52 19.31
CA SER A 193 -12.46 10.12 19.56
C SER A 193 -11.87 9.46 18.32
N MET A 194 -10.94 8.53 18.53
CA MET A 194 -10.30 7.79 17.45
C MET A 194 -11.36 7.02 16.66
N THR A 195 -11.38 7.23 15.34
CA THR A 195 -12.23 6.46 14.44
C THR A 195 -11.43 5.42 13.70
N ARG A 196 -12.14 4.40 13.19
CA ARG A 196 -11.59 3.38 12.30
C ARG A 196 -10.84 3.98 11.11
N GLY A 197 -11.37 5.04 10.51
CA GLY A 197 -10.71 5.78 9.42
C GLY A 197 -9.35 6.35 9.82
N SER A 198 -9.26 7.05 10.95
CA SER A 198 -7.99 7.58 11.44
C SER A 198 -6.99 6.50 11.83
N THR A 199 -7.45 5.40 12.43
CA THR A 199 -6.60 4.23 12.73
C THR A 199 -6.04 3.61 11.46
N ALA A 200 -6.86 3.44 10.43
CA ALA A 200 -6.43 2.88 9.15
C ALA A 200 -5.36 3.73 8.46
N VAL A 201 -5.48 5.05 8.51
CA VAL A 201 -4.44 5.96 7.95
C VAL A 201 -3.11 5.76 8.68
N ILE A 202 -3.11 5.73 10.02
CA ILE A 202 -1.88 5.53 10.80
C ILE A 202 -1.25 4.17 10.50
N LEU A 203 -2.04 3.09 10.58
CA LEU A 203 -1.53 1.74 10.34
C LEU A 203 -1.02 1.56 8.90
N PHE A 204 -1.70 2.17 7.92
CA PHE A 204 -1.23 2.18 6.53
C PHE A 204 0.13 2.86 6.40
N HIS A 205 0.33 4.03 6.99
CA HIS A 205 1.62 4.73 6.94
C HIS A 205 2.73 3.95 7.65
N PHE A 206 2.43 3.38 8.81
CA PHE A 206 3.35 2.50 9.52
C PHE A 206 3.79 1.31 8.66
N LEU A 207 2.84 0.58 8.07
CA LEU A 207 3.14 -0.57 7.22
C LEU A 207 3.83 -0.16 5.91
N SER A 208 3.50 1.01 5.35
CA SER A 208 4.14 1.54 4.15
C SER A 208 5.63 1.77 4.37
N ASP A 209 6.01 2.28 5.55
CA ASP A 209 7.42 2.44 5.92
C ASP A 209 8.08 1.10 6.23
N LEU A 210 7.37 0.19 6.92
CA LEU A 210 7.89 -1.13 7.32
C LEU A 210 8.17 -2.05 6.12
N LEU A 211 7.26 -2.08 5.16
CA LEU A 211 7.25 -3.02 4.03
C LEU A 211 7.65 -2.36 2.71
N ASP A 212 7.96 -1.06 2.72
CA ASP A 212 8.41 -0.26 1.56
C ASP A 212 7.43 -0.28 0.36
N PHE A 213 6.12 -0.27 0.64
CA PHE A 213 5.09 -0.10 -0.40
C PHE A 213 4.64 1.36 -0.53
N GLN A 214 4.00 1.68 -1.66
CA GLN A 214 3.49 3.01 -1.98
C GLN A 214 1.98 2.96 -2.28
N TYR A 215 1.30 4.12 -2.19
CA TYR A 215 -0.12 4.25 -2.50
C TYR A 215 -0.52 3.66 -3.87
N ARG A 216 0.37 3.77 -4.87
CA ARG A 216 0.12 3.29 -6.24
C ARG A 216 0.15 1.76 -6.38
N ASP A 217 0.57 1.05 -5.35
CA ASP A 217 0.69 -0.41 -5.38
C ASP A 217 -0.66 -1.10 -5.08
N PHE A 218 -1.67 -0.33 -4.63
CA PHE A 218 -2.99 -0.83 -4.28
C PHE A 218 -4.09 -0.22 -5.16
N SER A 219 -5.22 -0.91 -5.23
CA SER A 219 -6.38 -0.47 -6.01
C SER A 219 -6.95 0.85 -5.48
N GLN A 220 -7.24 1.76 -6.39
CA GLN A 220 -7.99 3.01 -6.11
C GLN A 220 -9.51 2.82 -6.26
N GLU A 221 -9.96 1.65 -6.71
CA GLU A 221 -11.37 1.33 -6.79
C GLU A 221 -11.90 1.04 -5.37
N GLY A 222 -13.01 1.67 -5.00
CA GLY A 222 -13.61 1.48 -3.68
C GLY A 222 -14.16 0.07 -3.54
N ARG A 223 -13.59 -0.72 -2.63
CA ARG A 223 -14.16 -2.01 -2.21
C ARG A 223 -15.39 -1.82 -1.32
N TYR A 224 -15.39 -0.77 -0.52
CA TYR A 224 -16.39 -0.53 0.52
C TYR A 224 -17.43 0.50 0.08
N SER A 225 -18.71 0.21 0.34
CA SER A 225 -19.84 1.02 -0.10
C SER A 225 -19.94 2.37 0.60
N ASP A 226 -19.41 2.48 1.82
CA ASP A 226 -19.44 3.68 2.66
C ASP A 226 -18.22 4.58 2.50
N ILE A 227 -17.24 4.17 1.69
CA ILE A 227 -16.12 5.03 1.29
C ILE A 227 -16.44 5.68 -0.06
N PRO A 228 -16.58 7.02 -0.15
CA PRO A 228 -16.82 7.67 -1.42
C PRO A 228 -15.74 7.34 -2.46
N ARG A 229 -16.13 7.28 -3.74
CA ARG A 229 -15.16 7.12 -4.83
C ARG A 229 -14.14 8.26 -4.79
N PHE A 230 -12.86 7.94 -4.98
CA PHE A 230 -11.74 8.89 -4.90
C PHE A 230 -11.50 9.50 -3.51
N HIS A 231 -12.06 8.93 -2.45
CA HIS A 231 -11.75 9.34 -1.09
C HIS A 231 -10.32 8.91 -0.71
N PHE A 232 -9.63 9.73 0.08
CA PHE A 232 -8.24 9.44 0.49
C PHE A 232 -8.08 8.15 1.30
N LEU A 233 -9.18 7.65 1.92
CA LEU A 233 -9.21 6.38 2.66
C LEU A 233 -9.30 5.14 1.77
N THR A 234 -9.67 5.28 0.49
CA THR A 234 -9.85 4.12 -0.38
C THR A 234 -8.59 3.26 -0.45
N VAL A 235 -7.44 3.90 -0.66
CA VAL A 235 -6.15 3.19 -0.75
C VAL A 235 -5.73 2.58 0.60
N PRO A 236 -5.69 3.33 1.72
CA PRO A 236 -5.41 2.73 3.04
C PRO A 236 -6.28 1.53 3.39
N ALA A 237 -7.60 1.65 3.19
CA ALA A 237 -8.55 0.59 3.52
C ALA A 237 -8.33 -0.67 2.65
N ASN A 238 -8.11 -0.48 1.35
CA ASN A 238 -7.82 -1.58 0.44
C ASN A 238 -6.47 -2.23 0.74
N ALA A 239 -5.45 -1.43 1.02
CA ALA A 239 -4.11 -1.91 1.33
C ALA A 239 -4.10 -2.79 2.57
N LEU A 240 -4.66 -2.30 3.69
CA LEU A 240 -4.76 -3.06 4.94
C LEU A 240 -5.51 -4.38 4.74
N SER A 241 -6.66 -4.34 4.06
CA SER A 241 -7.43 -5.55 3.75
C SER A 241 -6.64 -6.53 2.88
N SER A 242 -5.94 -6.05 1.85
CA SER A 242 -5.14 -6.90 0.97
C SER A 242 -3.92 -7.52 1.64
N LEU A 243 -3.40 -6.87 2.69
CA LEU A 243 -2.33 -7.39 3.52
C LEU A 243 -2.84 -8.37 4.59
N GLY A 244 -4.16 -8.49 4.77
CA GLY A 244 -4.77 -9.36 5.79
C GLY A 244 -5.09 -8.68 7.12
N VAL A 245 -4.93 -7.36 7.23
CA VAL A 245 -5.33 -6.59 8.41
C VAL A 245 -6.83 -6.30 8.34
N LYS A 246 -7.62 -7.00 9.16
CA LYS A 246 -9.10 -6.99 9.10
C LYS A 246 -9.68 -5.80 9.84
N ILE A 247 -9.42 -4.60 9.34
CA ILE A 247 -9.88 -3.34 9.96
C ILE A 247 -11.29 -2.90 9.53
N ALA A 248 -11.88 -3.44 8.46
CA ALA A 248 -13.24 -3.07 8.08
C ALA A 248 -14.26 -3.58 9.11
N ARG A 249 -15.44 -2.95 9.19
CA ARG A 249 -16.54 -3.47 9.99
C ARG A 249 -16.98 -4.82 9.45
N ASP A 250 -17.25 -4.87 8.14
CA ASP A 250 -17.74 -6.04 7.41
C ASP A 250 -17.07 -6.09 6.00
N GLU A 251 -17.41 -7.08 5.18
CA GLU A 251 -16.81 -7.26 3.85
C GLU A 251 -17.10 -6.11 2.87
N GLU A 252 -18.28 -5.51 2.98
CA GLU A 252 -18.76 -4.44 2.10
C GLU A 252 -18.74 -3.06 2.76
N VAL A 253 -18.69 -2.99 4.08
CA VAL A 253 -18.79 -1.74 4.85
C VAL A 253 -17.53 -1.53 5.66
N PHE A 254 -16.83 -0.42 5.41
CA PHE A 254 -15.63 -0.07 6.12
C PHE A 254 -15.94 0.42 7.54
N GLY A 255 -16.87 1.37 7.69
CA GLY A 255 -17.22 2.02 8.95
C GLY A 255 -16.30 3.20 9.28
N ILE A 256 -16.11 4.16 8.35
CA ILE A 256 -15.10 5.25 8.48
C ILE A 256 -15.17 5.97 9.85
N ASN A 257 -16.39 6.29 10.31
CA ASN A 257 -16.63 7.08 11.51
C ASN A 257 -16.84 6.24 12.77
N ASP A 258 -16.66 4.93 12.67
CA ASP A 258 -16.88 4.04 13.79
C ASP A 258 -15.84 4.25 14.86
N ASN A 259 -16.32 4.28 16.10
CA ASN A 259 -15.44 4.21 17.25
C ASN A 259 -14.90 2.79 17.37
N LEU A 260 -13.63 2.68 17.73
CA LEU A 260 -13.01 1.40 18.04
C LEU A 260 -13.02 1.15 19.53
N THR A 261 -13.05 -0.12 19.92
CA THR A 261 -12.68 -0.53 21.27
C THR A 261 -11.18 -0.74 21.37
N VAL A 262 -10.64 -0.71 22.59
CA VAL A 262 -9.23 -1.05 22.83
C VAL A 262 -8.91 -2.48 22.37
N GLY A 263 -9.84 -3.42 22.58
CA GLY A 263 -9.70 -4.80 22.11
C GLY A 263 -9.53 -4.90 20.60
N GLN A 264 -10.32 -4.14 19.82
CA GLN A 264 -10.18 -4.09 18.36
C GLN A 264 -8.80 -3.57 17.93
N LEU A 265 -8.26 -2.55 18.62
CA LEU A 265 -6.89 -2.07 18.34
C LEU A 265 -5.83 -3.16 18.57
N PHE A 266 -5.98 -3.95 19.63
CA PHE A 266 -5.06 -5.06 19.90
C PHE A 266 -5.14 -6.16 18.85
N GLU A 267 -6.33 -6.47 18.34
CA GLU A 267 -6.48 -7.42 17.22
C GLU A 267 -5.81 -6.88 15.95
N TYR A 268 -5.98 -5.60 15.61
CA TYR A 268 -5.30 -5.01 14.44
C TYR A 268 -3.78 -5.01 14.59
N ALA A 269 -3.26 -4.79 15.80
CA ALA A 269 -1.83 -4.89 16.06
C ALA A 269 -1.32 -6.31 15.88
N ARG A 270 -2.10 -7.31 16.30
CA ARG A 270 -1.79 -8.71 16.11
C ARG A 270 -1.78 -9.08 14.62
N ASP A 271 -2.79 -8.64 13.85
CA ASP A 271 -2.83 -8.83 12.40
C ASP A 271 -1.57 -8.23 11.73
N VAL A 272 -1.20 -7.00 12.10
CA VAL A 272 0.02 -6.34 11.59
C VAL A 272 1.28 -7.16 11.89
N MET A 273 1.37 -7.76 13.08
CA MET A 273 2.50 -8.62 13.44
C MET A 273 2.55 -9.89 12.58
N VAL A 274 1.40 -10.52 12.31
CA VAL A 274 1.32 -11.69 11.40
C VAL A 274 1.81 -11.32 10.00
N VAL A 275 1.39 -10.15 9.48
CA VAL A 275 1.86 -9.66 8.17
C VAL A 275 3.37 -9.45 8.16
N ALA A 276 3.91 -8.84 9.22
CA ALA A 276 5.34 -8.59 9.33
C ALA A 276 6.16 -9.89 9.41
N GLU A 277 5.73 -10.83 10.24
CA GLU A 277 6.36 -12.15 10.39
C GLU A 277 6.46 -12.88 9.04
N THR A 278 5.34 -12.98 8.33
CA THR A 278 5.29 -13.60 7.00
C THR A 278 6.20 -12.88 6.01
N SER A 279 6.24 -11.54 6.06
CA SER A 279 7.01 -10.72 5.12
C SER A 279 8.53 -10.79 5.35
N PHE A 280 8.97 -10.95 6.60
CA PHE A 280 10.39 -11.04 6.93
C PHE A 280 10.94 -12.46 6.84
N GLU A 281 10.10 -13.49 6.99
CA GLU A 281 10.49 -14.89 6.76
C GLU A 281 10.94 -15.11 5.31
N VAL A 282 10.12 -14.68 4.34
CA VAL A 282 10.41 -14.80 2.89
C VAL A 282 11.75 -14.15 2.52
N LYS A 283 12.07 -12.98 3.10
CA LYS A 283 13.34 -12.28 2.82
C LYS A 283 14.57 -13.02 3.32
N ASN A 284 14.46 -13.80 4.40
CA ASN A 284 15.58 -14.57 4.92
C ASN A 284 15.89 -15.78 4.02
N GLU A 285 14.86 -16.40 3.43
CA GLU A 285 15.05 -17.49 2.47
C GLU A 285 15.78 -17.02 1.21
N ASP A 286 15.38 -15.89 0.65
CA ASP A 286 16.04 -15.29 -0.54
C ASP A 286 17.52 -14.98 -0.30
N ARG A 287 17.86 -14.47 0.89
CA ARG A 287 19.25 -14.21 1.29
C ARG A 287 20.06 -15.50 1.36
N ASN A 288 19.52 -16.54 1.99
CA ASN A 288 20.19 -17.84 2.12
C ASN A 288 20.42 -18.53 0.76
N LEU A 289 19.53 -18.31 -0.21
CA LEU A 289 19.71 -18.79 -1.58
C LEU A 289 20.79 -18.02 -2.35
N SER A 290 20.90 -16.71 -2.14
CA SER A 290 21.91 -15.87 -2.82
C SER A 290 23.36 -16.10 -2.38
N MET A 291 23.58 -16.75 -1.23
CA MET A 291 24.91 -17.06 -0.70
C MET A 291 25.42 -18.45 -1.09
N LYS A 292 24.59 -19.26 -1.77
CA LYS A 292 24.95 -20.58 -2.30
C LYS A 292 25.32 -20.48 -3.78
#